data_AF-A0A9N8CZN1-F1
#
_entry.id   AF-A0A9N8CZN1-F1
#
_cell.length_a   1.000
_cell.length_b   1.000
_cell.length_c   1.000
_cell.angle_alpha   90.00
_cell.angle_beta   90.00
_cell.angle_gamma   90.00
#
_symmetry.space_group_name_H-M   'P 1'
#
loop_
_entity.id
_entity.type
_entity.pdbx_description
1 polymer ?
#
loop_
_entity_poly.entity_id
_entity_poly.type
_entity_poly.pdbx_seq_one_letter_code
_entity_poly.pdbx_strand_id
1 'polypeptide(L)'
;MSEIGRNEFGHLAQRLDMLNRLYPLQRELERVITQYKKGNINNFEKVCAKLPMEKLRSHKKEDVLASLYTATSIMSSPFTIHEQNEELSKGFTLLYQHLHGKHKKNVISFVEEIINNKFLKNLHFDCLGLYPRLIELELPLRPALFYDYIEVEKYRPVPARVSTAYFDTCNNYYKDLAEVFARQLTLLAGLNNLLKRGDHNEFEATLKLNKKNEFRKELSSLNKFADVDLGQKIQYIDDCFYTINITAIDNRLRNGIAHYKYEYKESTQVITYYPAKEGMERTKSEDITFMEFLRKTLLLFREVHSLNHLIKATLYYIVLILKKDV
;
A
#
# COMPACT_ATOMS: atom_id res chain seq x y z
N MET A 1 16.83 0.03 -29.51
CA MET A 1 16.80 1.39 -28.93
C MET A 1 15.56 2.18 -29.41
N SER A 2 14.40 1.55 -29.65
CA SER A 2 13.24 2.22 -30.27
C SER A 2 11.91 2.07 -29.51
N GLU A 3 11.89 1.42 -28.34
CA GLU A 3 10.64 1.22 -27.57
C GLU A 3 10.44 2.25 -26.44
N ILE A 4 11.53 2.77 -25.87
CA ILE A 4 11.50 3.86 -24.89
C ILE A 4 12.51 4.95 -25.29
N GLY A 5 12.17 6.21 -25.03
CA GLY A 5 13.03 7.35 -25.36
C GLY A 5 14.33 7.36 -24.54
N ARG A 6 15.30 8.18 -24.97
CA ARG A 6 16.63 8.23 -24.35
C ARG A 6 16.59 8.71 -22.89
N ASN A 7 15.68 9.61 -22.56
CA ASN A 7 15.52 10.16 -21.21
C ASN A 7 14.90 9.11 -20.28
N GLU A 8 13.87 8.42 -20.75
CA GLU A 8 13.16 7.33 -20.06
C GLU A 8 14.11 6.17 -19.78
N PHE A 9 14.94 5.81 -20.77
CA PHE A 9 15.99 4.80 -20.58
C PHE A 9 17.00 5.22 -19.51
N GLY A 10 17.43 6.50 -19.50
CA GLY A 10 18.32 7.03 -18.48
C GLY A 10 17.72 6.95 -17.08
N HIS A 11 16.44 7.31 -16.93
CA HIS A 11 15.72 7.23 -15.67
C HIS A 11 15.54 5.78 -15.19
N LEU A 12 15.20 4.86 -16.09
CA LEU A 12 15.14 3.42 -15.79
C LEU A 12 16.51 2.90 -15.32
N ALA A 13 17.58 3.23 -16.04
CA ALA A 13 18.93 2.81 -15.67
C ALA A 13 19.34 3.33 -14.28
N GLN A 14 18.99 4.57 -13.95
CA GLN A 14 19.21 5.12 -12.61
C GLN A 14 18.48 4.32 -11.53
N ARG A 15 17.20 3.99 -11.74
CA ARG A 15 16.43 3.17 -10.79
C ARG A 15 17.05 1.79 -10.59
N LEU A 16 17.50 1.15 -11.67
CA LEU A 16 18.17 -0.15 -11.60
C LEU A 16 19.52 -0.07 -10.87
N ASP A 17 20.29 1.01 -11.06
CA ASP A 17 21.53 1.22 -10.32
C ASP A 17 21.28 1.46 -8.82
N MET A 18 20.23 2.21 -8.48
CA MET A 18 19.79 2.37 -7.10
C MET A 18 19.40 1.03 -6.47
N LEU A 19 18.69 0.15 -7.19
CA LEU A 19 18.38 -1.20 -6.71
C LEU A 19 19.64 -2.01 -6.40
N ASN A 20 20.66 -1.96 -7.25
CA ASN A 20 21.93 -2.66 -7.00
C ASN A 20 22.59 -2.20 -5.70
N ARG A 21 22.46 -0.91 -5.34
CA ARG A 21 23.02 -0.33 -4.12
C ARG A 21 22.18 -0.61 -2.88
N LEU A 22 20.85 -0.62 -3.02
CA LEU A 22 19.92 -0.73 -1.91
C LEU A 22 19.58 -2.18 -1.53
N TYR A 23 19.52 -3.10 -2.49
CA TYR A 23 19.20 -4.51 -2.24
C TYR A 23 20.06 -5.16 -1.14
N PRO A 24 21.41 -4.97 -1.10
CA PRO A 24 22.25 -5.53 -0.03
C PRO A 24 21.87 -5.07 1.38
N LEU A 25 21.14 -3.95 1.51
CA LEU A 25 20.72 -3.36 2.78
C LEU A 25 19.34 -3.85 3.25
N GLN A 26 18.70 -4.78 2.54
CA GLN A 26 17.38 -5.34 2.88
C GLN A 26 17.30 -5.84 4.34
N ARG A 27 18.32 -6.57 4.79
CA ARG A 27 18.38 -7.09 6.18
C ARG A 27 18.52 -5.99 7.21
N GLU A 28 19.20 -4.90 6.88
CA GLU A 28 19.32 -3.77 7.80
C GLU A 28 17.99 -3.00 7.89
N LEU A 29 17.25 -2.85 6.78
CA LEU A 29 15.88 -2.31 6.82
C LEU A 29 14.95 -3.17 7.70
N GLU A 30 14.99 -4.49 7.54
CA GLU A 30 14.22 -5.42 8.36
C GLU A 30 14.54 -5.27 9.85
N ARG A 31 15.83 -5.11 10.17
CA ARG A 31 16.29 -4.86 11.55
C ARG A 31 15.82 -3.50 12.08
N VAL A 32 15.87 -2.42 11.28
CA VAL A 32 15.33 -1.10 11.66
C VAL A 32 13.87 -1.25 12.08
N ILE A 33 13.04 -1.86 11.23
CA ILE A 33 11.62 -2.09 11.49
C ILE A 33 11.43 -2.96 12.74
N THR A 34 12.23 -4.01 12.89
CA THR A 34 12.15 -4.91 14.04
C THR A 34 12.47 -4.21 15.36
N GLN A 35 13.53 -3.39 15.40
CA GLN A 35 13.89 -2.64 16.61
C GLN A 35 12.84 -1.58 16.93
N TYR A 36 12.29 -0.91 15.91
CA TYR A 36 11.17 0.01 16.07
C TYR A 36 9.95 -0.68 16.70
N LYS A 37 9.50 -1.81 16.13
CA LYS A 37 8.35 -2.57 16.66
C LYS A 37 8.55 -3.05 18.10
N LYS A 38 9.80 -3.34 18.49
CA LYS A 38 10.18 -3.73 19.86
C LYS A 38 10.32 -2.54 20.83
N GLY A 39 10.29 -1.31 20.34
CA GLY A 39 10.54 -0.11 21.15
C GLY A 39 12.01 0.06 21.58
N ASN A 40 12.96 -0.64 20.95
CA ASN A 40 14.37 -0.57 21.30
C ASN A 40 15.09 0.54 20.53
N ILE A 41 14.94 1.78 20.99
CA ILE A 41 15.43 2.98 20.29
C ILE A 41 16.96 3.02 20.19
N ASN A 42 17.68 2.54 21.21
CA ASN A 42 19.14 2.46 21.18
C ASN A 42 19.66 1.56 20.04
N ASN A 43 19.02 0.40 19.84
CA ASN A 43 19.40 -0.47 18.73
C ASN A 43 18.85 0.04 17.41
N PHE A 44 17.66 0.64 17.38
CA PHE A 44 17.10 1.29 16.19
C PHE A 44 18.09 2.31 15.61
N GLU A 45 18.63 3.22 16.44
CA GLU A 45 19.63 4.21 16.04
C GLU A 45 20.87 3.57 15.42
N LYS A 46 21.43 2.54 16.07
CA LYS A 46 22.61 1.82 15.58
C LYS A 46 22.39 1.18 14.21
N VAL A 47 21.20 0.63 13.97
CA VAL A 47 20.88 0.01 12.68
C VAL A 47 20.59 1.08 11.62
N CYS A 48 19.85 2.14 11.95
CA CYS A 48 19.60 3.26 11.03
C CYS A 48 20.90 3.87 10.49
N ALA A 49 21.95 3.97 11.33
CA ALA A 49 23.25 4.49 10.92
C ALA A 49 23.97 3.68 9.81
N LYS A 50 23.48 2.48 9.48
CA LYS A 50 23.99 1.66 8.38
C LYS A 50 23.26 1.88 7.06
N LEU A 51 22.11 2.56 7.07
CA LEU A 51 21.38 2.92 5.87
C LEU A 51 21.92 4.26 5.31
N PRO A 52 21.77 4.53 4.01
CA PRO A 52 22.26 5.75 3.37
C PRO A 52 21.33 6.94 3.68
N MET A 53 21.24 7.30 4.96
CA MET A 53 20.39 8.35 5.49
C MET A 53 21.11 9.15 6.59
N GLU A 54 20.56 10.30 6.95
CA GLU A 54 21.05 11.07 8.09
C GLU A 54 20.90 10.30 9.41
N LYS A 55 21.78 10.59 10.37
CA LYS A 55 21.71 10.00 11.71
C LYS A 55 20.43 10.43 12.43
N LEU A 56 19.95 9.57 13.33
CA LEU A 56 18.81 9.88 14.18
C LEU A 56 19.08 11.18 14.96
N ARG A 57 18.18 12.16 14.81
CA ARG A 57 18.33 13.48 15.41
C ARG A 57 18.21 13.45 16.94
N SER A 58 17.24 12.72 17.45
CA SER A 58 17.03 12.51 18.88
C SER A 58 16.14 11.28 19.12
N HIS A 59 16.00 10.87 20.38
CA HIS A 59 15.10 9.77 20.77
C HIS A 59 13.63 10.21 20.92
N LYS A 60 13.29 11.44 20.53
CA LYS A 60 11.89 11.88 20.49
C LYS A 60 11.12 11.11 19.43
N LYS A 61 9.82 10.89 19.67
CA LYS A 61 8.97 10.04 18.82
C LYS A 61 8.87 10.56 17.39
N GLU A 62 8.77 11.87 17.22
CA GLU A 62 8.73 12.53 15.92
C GLU A 62 10.00 12.30 15.09
N ASP A 63 11.16 12.23 15.74
CA ASP A 63 12.47 12.01 15.10
C ASP A 63 12.69 10.51 14.79
N VAL A 64 12.22 9.63 15.67
CA VAL A 64 12.18 8.18 15.42
C VAL A 64 11.27 7.86 14.24
N LEU A 65 10.07 8.44 14.19
CA LEU A 65 9.14 8.31 13.07
C LEU A 65 9.76 8.89 11.78
N ALA A 66 10.40 10.06 11.85
CA ALA A 66 11.07 10.66 10.69
C ALA A 66 12.11 9.70 10.13
N SER A 67 12.97 9.15 11.00
CA SER A 67 14.03 8.22 10.61
C SER A 67 13.46 6.92 10.02
N LEU A 68 12.40 6.36 10.61
CA LEU A 68 11.74 5.16 10.11
C LEU A 68 11.16 5.38 8.71
N TYR A 69 10.41 6.47 8.51
CA TYR A 69 9.79 6.78 7.23
C TYR A 69 10.85 7.13 6.16
N THR A 70 11.92 7.81 6.53
CA THR A 70 13.09 8.05 5.67
C THR A 70 13.73 6.73 5.23
N ALA A 71 13.98 5.81 6.17
CA ALA A 71 14.53 4.49 5.85
C ALA A 71 13.64 3.73 4.85
N THR A 72 12.32 3.67 5.11
CA THR A 72 11.39 3.00 4.18
C THR A 72 11.33 3.67 2.81
N SER A 73 11.32 5.01 2.77
CA SER A 73 11.22 5.79 1.52
C SER A 73 12.47 5.66 0.66
N ILE A 74 13.66 5.74 1.25
CA ILE A 74 14.92 5.56 0.54
C ILE A 74 14.99 4.14 -0.04
N MET A 75 14.72 3.13 0.78
CA MET A 75 14.82 1.74 0.36
C MET A 75 13.80 1.39 -0.73
N SER A 76 12.58 1.94 -0.67
CA SER A 76 11.57 1.71 -1.72
C SER A 76 11.66 2.66 -2.91
N SER A 77 12.53 3.68 -2.87
CA SER A 77 12.56 4.75 -3.87
C SER A 77 12.64 4.29 -5.33
N PRO A 78 13.32 3.19 -5.72
CA PRO A 78 13.33 2.75 -7.11
C PRO A 78 11.97 2.23 -7.60
N PHE A 79 11.08 1.86 -6.68
CA PHE A 79 9.76 1.33 -6.97
C PHE A 79 8.66 2.39 -6.89
N THR A 80 8.96 3.61 -6.46
CA THR A 80 7.96 4.66 -6.19
C THR A 80 8.19 5.90 -7.06
N ILE A 81 7.28 6.87 -6.98
CA ILE A 81 7.36 8.15 -7.68
C ILE A 81 7.56 9.25 -6.63
N HIS A 82 8.69 9.95 -6.69
CA HIS A 82 9.11 10.86 -5.63
C HIS A 82 8.16 12.06 -5.49
N GLU A 83 7.78 12.66 -6.62
CA GLU A 83 6.93 13.83 -6.70
C GLU A 83 5.55 13.56 -6.10
N GLN A 84 4.98 12.39 -6.41
CA GLN A 84 3.71 11.93 -5.84
C GLN A 84 3.81 11.74 -4.32
N ASN A 85 4.91 11.14 -3.84
CA ASN A 85 5.12 10.94 -2.40
C ASN A 85 5.23 12.26 -1.64
N GLU A 86 5.89 13.26 -2.22
CA GLU A 86 6.03 14.59 -1.64
C GLU A 86 4.67 15.30 -1.57
N GLU A 87 3.91 15.29 -2.67
CA GLU A 87 2.57 15.86 -2.74
C GLU A 87 1.65 15.25 -1.69
N LEU A 88 1.57 13.91 -1.62
CA LEU A 88 0.72 13.21 -0.66
C LEU A 88 1.14 13.47 0.78
N SER A 89 2.45 13.47 1.08
CA SER A 89 2.94 13.75 2.44
C SER A 89 2.54 15.16 2.91
N LYS A 90 2.55 16.16 2.01
CA LYS A 90 2.08 17.53 2.31
C LYS A 90 0.56 17.57 2.41
N GLY A 91 -0.14 17.02 1.42
CA GLY A 91 -1.61 17.03 1.32
C GLY A 91 -2.29 16.37 2.53
N PHE A 92 -1.82 15.21 2.98
CA PHE A 92 -2.40 14.55 4.15
C PHE A 92 -2.12 15.29 5.47
N THR A 93 -1.00 16.01 5.55
CA THR A 93 -0.74 16.89 6.71
C THR A 93 -1.74 18.05 6.74
N LEU A 94 -1.99 18.69 5.59
CA LEU A 94 -2.98 19.76 5.45
C LEU A 94 -4.41 19.26 5.72
N LEU A 95 -4.73 18.04 5.30
CA LEU A 95 -6.01 17.39 5.62
C LEU A 95 -6.22 17.32 7.13
N TYR A 96 -5.24 16.84 7.89
CA TYR A 96 -5.35 16.79 9.35
C TYR A 96 -5.46 18.17 10.00
N GLN A 97 -4.77 19.18 9.48
CA GLN A 97 -4.93 20.56 9.95
C GLN A 97 -6.35 21.08 9.71
N HIS A 98 -6.90 20.85 8.51
CA HIS A 98 -8.27 21.23 8.16
C HIS A 98 -9.30 20.53 9.05
N LEU A 99 -9.17 19.20 9.17
CA LEU A 99 -10.03 18.37 10.00
C LEU A 99 -9.98 18.79 11.47
N HIS A 100 -8.79 19.05 12.02
CA HIS A 100 -8.65 19.54 13.39
C HIS A 100 -9.29 20.92 13.58
N GLY A 101 -9.16 21.83 12.60
CA GLY A 101 -9.77 23.15 12.65
C GLY A 101 -11.31 23.11 12.60
N LYS A 102 -11.87 22.25 11.74
CA LYS A 102 -13.32 22.21 11.45
C LYS A 102 -14.09 21.23 12.33
N HIS A 103 -13.52 20.05 12.58
CA HIS A 103 -14.19 18.92 13.24
C HIS A 103 -13.37 18.40 14.45
N LYS A 104 -12.69 19.29 15.18
CA LYS A 104 -11.74 18.98 16.27
C LYS A 104 -12.16 17.80 17.16
N LYS A 105 -13.35 17.89 17.76
CA LYS A 105 -13.85 16.88 18.72
C LYS A 105 -13.99 15.51 18.07
N ASN A 106 -14.56 15.46 16.86
CA ASN A 106 -14.84 14.21 16.17
C ASN A 106 -13.57 13.57 15.60
N VAL A 107 -12.61 14.37 15.15
CA VAL A 107 -11.28 13.88 14.72
C VAL A 107 -10.49 13.32 15.90
N ILE A 108 -10.55 13.97 17.06
CA ILE A 108 -9.94 13.45 18.29
C ILE A 108 -10.61 12.13 18.69
N SER A 109 -11.94 12.07 18.71
CA SER A 109 -12.70 10.86 19.02
C SER A 109 -12.34 9.70 18.08
N PHE A 110 -12.31 9.95 16.77
CA PHE A 110 -11.88 8.96 15.77
C PHE A 110 -10.47 8.44 16.03
N VAL A 111 -9.52 9.35 16.27
CA VAL A 111 -8.12 8.99 16.53
C VAL A 111 -7.97 8.20 17.83
N GLU A 112 -8.72 8.56 18.88
CA GLU A 112 -8.75 7.80 20.12
C GLU A 112 -9.33 6.39 19.91
N GLU A 113 -10.39 6.25 19.12
CA GLU A 113 -10.99 4.97 18.79
C GLU A 113 -9.97 4.03 18.12
N ILE A 114 -9.27 4.50 17.08
CA ILE A 114 -8.30 3.67 16.32
C ILE A 114 -7.00 3.37 17.09
N ILE A 115 -6.69 4.15 18.13
CA ILE A 115 -5.61 3.84 19.08
C ILE A 115 -6.12 2.77 20.06
N ASN A 116 -7.28 2.98 20.68
CA ASN A 116 -7.82 2.12 21.73
C ASN A 116 -8.09 0.69 21.23
N ASN A 117 -8.58 0.54 20.01
CA ASN A 117 -8.82 -0.76 19.38
C ASN A 117 -7.56 -1.35 18.70
N LYS A 118 -6.40 -0.68 18.82
CA LYS A 118 -5.10 -1.06 18.22
C LYS A 118 -5.08 -1.11 16.68
N PHE A 119 -6.13 -0.62 16.02
CA PHE A 119 -6.22 -0.61 14.56
C PHE A 119 -5.02 0.11 13.93
N LEU A 120 -4.71 1.33 14.39
CA LEU A 120 -3.64 2.13 13.80
C LEU A 120 -2.27 1.46 13.96
N LYS A 121 -1.99 0.91 15.15
CA LYS A 121 -0.74 0.21 15.44
C LYS A 121 -0.57 -1.02 14.56
N ASN A 122 -1.60 -1.86 14.44
CA ASN A 122 -1.56 -3.05 13.61
C ASN A 122 -1.40 -2.69 12.14
N LEU A 123 -2.17 -1.71 11.65
CA LEU A 123 -2.08 -1.21 10.28
C LEU A 123 -0.68 -0.67 9.95
N HIS A 124 -0.11 0.13 10.85
CA HIS A 124 1.24 0.65 10.70
C HIS A 124 2.27 -0.48 10.65
N PHE A 125 2.20 -1.43 11.58
CA PHE A 125 3.18 -2.53 11.65
C PHE A 125 3.10 -3.46 10.44
N ASP A 126 1.90 -3.73 9.95
CA ASP A 126 1.71 -4.58 8.77
C ASP A 126 2.20 -3.88 7.51
N CYS A 127 1.93 -2.58 7.37
CA CYS A 127 2.50 -1.78 6.28
C CYS A 127 4.03 -1.77 6.30
N LEU A 128 4.66 -1.62 7.47
CA LEU A 128 6.12 -1.69 7.60
C LEU A 128 6.68 -3.06 7.17
N GLY A 129 5.97 -4.14 7.47
CA GLY A 129 6.39 -5.50 7.13
C GLY A 129 6.53 -5.77 5.62
N LEU A 130 5.88 -4.97 4.79
CA LEU A 130 5.91 -5.12 3.33
C LEU A 130 7.22 -4.63 2.71
N TYR A 131 7.87 -3.63 3.32
CA TYR A 131 9.04 -2.99 2.70
C TYR A 131 10.23 -3.93 2.52
N PRO A 132 10.71 -4.68 3.55
CA PRO A 132 11.81 -5.62 3.34
C PRO A 132 11.50 -6.71 2.31
N ARG A 133 10.24 -7.14 2.22
CA ARG A 133 9.77 -8.14 1.25
C ARG A 133 9.72 -7.61 -0.17
N LEU A 134 9.37 -6.33 -0.36
CA LEU A 134 9.52 -5.68 -1.66
C LEU A 134 10.97 -5.74 -2.15
N ILE A 135 11.93 -5.42 -1.28
CA ILE A 135 13.35 -5.40 -1.65
C ILE A 135 13.85 -6.80 -1.99
N GLU A 136 13.37 -7.83 -1.28
CA GLU A 136 13.64 -9.23 -1.62
C GLU A 136 13.13 -9.61 -3.02
N LEU A 137 12.03 -9.00 -3.46
CA LEU A 137 11.44 -9.17 -4.79
C LEU A 137 12.04 -8.25 -5.86
N GLU A 138 13.18 -7.61 -5.60
CA GLU A 138 13.76 -6.67 -6.58
C GLU A 138 14.03 -7.33 -7.92
N LEU A 139 14.64 -8.52 -7.94
CA LEU A 139 15.03 -9.22 -9.16
C LEU A 139 13.82 -9.53 -10.06
N PRO A 140 12.73 -10.17 -9.58
CA PRO A 140 11.55 -10.39 -10.40
C PRO A 140 10.80 -9.08 -10.74
N LEU A 141 10.91 -8.01 -9.94
CA LEU A 141 10.23 -6.74 -10.22
C LEU A 141 10.99 -5.79 -11.16
N ARG A 142 12.30 -5.98 -11.41
CA ARG A 142 13.08 -5.12 -12.33
C ARG A 142 12.40 -4.94 -13.69
N PRO A 143 11.92 -6.00 -14.38
CA PRO A 143 11.26 -5.83 -15.67
C PRO A 143 9.93 -5.06 -15.57
N ALA A 144 9.25 -5.10 -14.41
CA ALA A 144 8.00 -4.37 -14.20
C ALA A 144 8.19 -2.85 -14.17
N LEU A 145 9.41 -2.36 -13.90
CA LEU A 145 9.76 -0.94 -13.93
C LEU A 145 9.82 -0.39 -15.37
N PHE A 146 10.17 -1.22 -16.35
CA PHE A 146 10.17 -0.83 -17.76
C PHE A 146 8.77 -0.35 -18.19
N TYR A 147 7.73 -0.96 -17.64
CA TYR A 147 6.35 -0.63 -17.92
C TYR A 147 5.87 0.72 -17.36
N ASP A 148 6.72 1.47 -16.66
CA ASP A 148 6.45 2.89 -16.36
C ASP A 148 6.65 3.80 -17.57
N TYR A 149 7.34 3.32 -18.61
CA TYR A 149 7.77 4.13 -19.76
C TYR A 149 7.13 3.73 -21.08
N ILE A 150 6.20 2.76 -21.05
CA ILE A 150 5.45 2.35 -22.23
C ILE A 150 3.96 2.60 -22.02
N GLU A 151 3.29 3.02 -23.09
CA GLU A 151 1.83 3.14 -23.10
C GLU A 151 1.18 1.76 -22.93
N VAL A 152 0.05 1.72 -22.22
CA VAL A 152 -0.66 0.47 -21.92
C VAL A 152 -1.15 -0.22 -23.19
N GLU A 153 -1.50 0.55 -24.22
CA GLU A 153 -1.91 0.06 -25.54
C GLU A 153 -0.74 -0.57 -26.32
N LYS A 154 0.50 -0.22 -25.94
CA LYS A 154 1.74 -0.76 -26.48
C LYS A 154 2.32 -1.87 -25.62
N TYR A 155 1.58 -2.36 -24.62
CA TYR A 155 1.93 -3.50 -23.79
C TYR A 155 1.97 -4.76 -24.66
N ARG A 156 3.08 -4.95 -25.37
CA ARG A 156 3.41 -6.24 -25.92
C ARG A 156 3.96 -7.06 -24.75
N PRO A 157 3.62 -8.36 -24.65
CA PRO A 157 4.36 -9.25 -23.78
C PRO A 157 5.80 -9.26 -24.28
N VAL A 158 6.62 -8.36 -23.74
CA VAL A 158 8.06 -8.41 -23.91
C VAL A 158 8.44 -9.81 -23.41
N PRO A 159 9.27 -10.58 -24.12
CA PRO A 159 9.72 -11.89 -23.68
C PRO A 159 10.70 -11.78 -22.49
N ALA A 160 10.41 -10.89 -21.54
CA ALA A 160 11.02 -10.83 -20.23
C ALA A 160 10.57 -12.07 -19.45
N ARG A 161 11.27 -13.17 -19.67
CA ARG A 161 11.07 -14.39 -18.88
C ARG A 161 11.62 -14.15 -17.49
N VAL A 162 10.74 -13.99 -16.52
CA VAL A 162 11.11 -13.95 -15.10
C VAL A 162 11.23 -15.38 -14.59
N SER A 163 12.21 -15.69 -13.75
CA SER A 163 12.35 -17.06 -13.23
C SER A 163 11.06 -17.54 -12.56
N THR A 164 10.61 -18.74 -12.91
CA THR A 164 9.38 -19.37 -12.43
C THR A 164 9.43 -19.66 -10.93
N ALA A 165 10.64 -19.78 -10.36
CA ALA A 165 10.89 -20.00 -8.94
C ALA A 165 10.36 -18.89 -8.02
N TYR A 166 10.07 -17.70 -8.55
CA TYR A 166 9.58 -16.57 -7.75
C TYR A 166 8.06 -16.47 -7.70
N PHE A 167 7.31 -17.28 -8.47
CA PHE A 167 5.87 -17.09 -8.59
C PHE A 167 5.17 -17.18 -7.23
N ASP A 168 5.43 -18.19 -6.41
CA ASP A 168 4.77 -18.34 -5.10
C ASP A 168 5.11 -17.21 -4.11
N THR A 169 6.37 -16.74 -4.11
CA THR A 169 6.79 -15.60 -3.27
C THR A 169 6.09 -14.30 -3.71
N CYS A 170 6.06 -14.03 -5.02
CA CYS A 170 5.36 -12.87 -5.58
C CYS A 170 3.85 -12.96 -5.32
N ASN A 171 3.28 -14.15 -5.45
CA ASN A 171 1.88 -14.42 -5.16
C ASN A 171 1.53 -14.08 -3.71
N ASN A 172 2.27 -14.65 -2.75
CA ASN A 172 2.03 -14.37 -1.33
C ASN A 172 2.19 -12.88 -1.02
N TYR A 173 3.21 -12.23 -1.59
CA TYR A 173 3.39 -10.78 -1.42
C TYR A 173 2.21 -9.96 -1.97
N TYR A 174 1.67 -10.31 -3.14
CA TYR A 174 0.47 -9.67 -3.68
C TYR A 174 -0.75 -9.81 -2.76
N LYS A 175 -0.95 -11.00 -2.16
CA LYS A 175 -2.03 -11.22 -1.19
C LYS A 175 -1.89 -10.30 0.02
N ASP A 176 -0.69 -10.22 0.58
CA ASP A 176 -0.39 -9.39 1.75
C ASP A 176 -0.57 -7.90 1.44
N LEU A 177 -0.14 -7.45 0.25
CA LEU A 177 -0.40 -6.09 -0.24
C LEU A 177 -1.91 -5.80 -0.29
N ALA A 178 -2.70 -6.70 -0.89
CA ALA A 178 -4.14 -6.50 -1.03
C ALA A 178 -4.86 -6.45 0.33
N GLU A 179 -4.42 -7.26 1.30
CA GLU A 179 -4.96 -7.26 2.65
C GLU A 179 -4.62 -5.97 3.42
N VAL A 180 -3.36 -5.53 3.37
CA VAL A 180 -2.96 -4.26 4.00
C VAL A 180 -3.67 -3.09 3.32
N PHE A 181 -3.76 -3.07 1.99
CA PHE A 181 -4.47 -2.05 1.26
C PHE A 181 -5.96 -1.98 1.65
N ALA A 182 -6.64 -3.12 1.77
CA ALA A 182 -8.02 -3.17 2.24
C ALA A 182 -8.20 -2.54 3.62
N ARG A 183 -7.24 -2.73 4.53
CA ARG A 183 -7.27 -2.10 5.86
C ARG A 183 -6.93 -0.62 5.80
N GLN A 184 -6.02 -0.18 4.91
CA GLN A 184 -5.78 1.24 4.66
C GLN A 184 -7.03 1.97 4.15
N LEU A 185 -7.85 1.32 3.32
CA LEU A 185 -9.13 1.89 2.87
C LEU A 185 -10.10 2.16 4.02
N THR A 186 -10.03 1.42 5.13
CA THR A 186 -10.81 1.72 6.34
C THR A 186 -10.36 3.05 6.98
N LEU A 187 -9.04 3.30 7.08
CA LEU A 187 -8.53 4.60 7.54
C LEU A 187 -8.94 5.74 6.59
N LEU A 188 -8.81 5.49 5.28
CA LEU A 188 -9.19 6.44 4.24
C LEU A 188 -10.69 6.81 4.33
N ALA A 189 -11.56 5.81 4.46
CA ALA A 189 -13.01 5.99 4.59
C ALA A 189 -13.37 6.82 5.83
N GLY A 190 -12.78 6.51 6.99
CA GLY A 190 -13.04 7.25 8.22
C GLY A 190 -12.69 8.74 8.10
N LEU A 191 -11.55 9.05 7.47
CA LEU A 191 -11.13 10.43 7.20
C LEU A 191 -11.99 11.11 6.13
N ASN A 192 -12.43 10.38 5.12
CA ASN A 192 -13.32 10.91 4.08
C ASN A 192 -14.69 11.27 4.67
N ASN A 193 -15.26 10.39 5.51
CA ASN A 193 -16.51 10.62 6.22
C ASN A 193 -16.40 11.86 7.14
N LEU A 194 -15.30 11.99 7.89
CA LEU A 194 -15.01 13.19 8.68
C LEU A 194 -14.92 14.46 7.82
N LEU A 195 -14.27 14.40 6.65
CA LEU A 195 -14.10 15.54 5.76
C LEU A 195 -15.44 16.02 5.19
N LYS A 196 -16.29 15.09 4.77
CA LYS A 196 -17.56 15.39 4.09
C LYS A 196 -18.69 15.70 5.08
N ARG A 197 -18.76 14.97 6.20
CA ARG A 197 -19.93 14.93 7.09
C ARG A 197 -19.60 15.20 8.56
N GLY A 198 -18.33 15.31 8.90
CA GLY A 198 -17.89 15.62 10.25
C GLY A 198 -17.93 14.46 11.25
N ASP A 199 -18.32 13.25 10.84
CA ASP A 199 -18.37 12.05 11.67
C ASP A 199 -17.75 10.88 10.89
N HIS A 200 -16.80 10.14 11.48
CA HIS A 200 -16.11 9.03 10.81
C HIS A 200 -17.00 7.82 10.55
N ASN A 201 -18.11 7.68 11.28
CA ASN A 201 -19.10 6.61 11.08
C ASN A 201 -20.15 6.96 10.03
N GLU A 202 -20.24 8.22 9.60
CA GLU A 202 -21.31 8.68 8.72
C GLU A 202 -20.92 8.50 7.24
N PHE A 203 -21.41 7.41 6.64
CA PHE A 203 -21.31 7.14 5.21
C PHE A 203 -22.38 7.88 4.40
N GLU A 204 -22.17 8.00 3.09
CA GLU A 204 -23.11 8.69 2.22
C GLU A 204 -24.51 8.04 2.19
N ALA A 205 -25.55 8.86 2.33
CA ALA A 205 -26.93 8.40 2.51
C ALA A 205 -27.41 7.53 1.33
N THR A 206 -27.05 7.91 0.10
CA THR A 206 -27.42 7.16 -1.11
C THR A 206 -26.74 5.79 -1.19
N LEU A 207 -25.57 5.63 -0.56
CA LEU A 207 -24.82 4.37 -0.53
C LEU A 207 -25.33 3.44 0.57
N LYS A 208 -25.93 3.98 1.65
CA LYS A 208 -26.47 3.22 2.79
C LYS A 208 -27.66 2.32 2.45
N LEU A 209 -28.29 2.51 1.29
CA LEU A 209 -29.38 1.67 0.81
C LEU A 209 -28.91 0.70 -0.27
N ASN A 210 -29.45 -0.51 -0.27
CA ASN A 210 -29.29 -1.43 -1.39
C ASN A 210 -30.35 -1.15 -2.48
N LYS A 211 -30.29 -1.87 -3.60
CA LYS A 211 -31.26 -1.73 -4.70
C LYS A 211 -32.72 -2.02 -4.31
N LYS A 212 -32.95 -2.63 -3.14
CA LYS A 212 -34.27 -2.95 -2.58
C LYS A 212 -34.70 -1.95 -1.50
N ASN A 213 -34.01 -0.81 -1.36
CA ASN A 213 -34.21 0.17 -0.29
C ASN A 213 -34.03 -0.37 1.13
N GLU A 214 -33.25 -1.44 1.29
CA GLU A 214 -32.90 -1.96 2.61
C GLU A 214 -31.56 -1.37 3.08
N PHE A 215 -31.45 -1.17 4.39
CA PHE A 215 -30.25 -0.60 4.99
C PHE A 215 -29.07 -1.59 4.95
N ARG A 216 -27.93 -1.10 4.45
CA ARG A 216 -26.65 -1.80 4.43
C ARG A 216 -26.01 -1.76 5.81
N LYS A 217 -26.09 -2.88 6.54
CA LYS A 217 -25.50 -3.01 7.88
C LYS A 217 -23.99 -2.76 7.88
N GLU A 218 -23.32 -3.04 6.77
CA GLU A 218 -21.90 -2.80 6.56
C GLU A 218 -21.52 -1.31 6.58
N LEU A 219 -22.46 -0.40 6.30
CA LEU A 219 -22.25 1.06 6.31
C LEU A 219 -22.85 1.75 7.56
N SER A 220 -23.14 0.97 8.61
CA SER A 220 -23.67 1.50 9.88
C SER A 220 -22.62 2.15 10.76
N SER A 221 -21.35 1.78 10.59
CA SER A 221 -20.22 2.31 11.33
C SER A 221 -18.93 1.96 10.59
N LEU A 222 -17.86 2.69 10.89
CA LEU A 222 -16.55 2.41 10.34
C LEU A 222 -16.03 1.03 10.74
N ASN A 223 -16.35 0.59 11.97
CA ASN A 223 -16.00 -0.74 12.45
C ASN A 223 -16.68 -1.85 11.63
N LYS A 224 -17.95 -1.69 11.26
CA LYS A 224 -18.63 -2.65 10.35
C LYS A 224 -18.10 -2.58 8.93
N PHE A 225 -17.74 -1.38 8.46
CA PHE A 225 -17.09 -1.21 7.17
C PHE A 225 -15.73 -1.90 7.11
N ALA A 226 -15.01 -2.01 8.24
CA ALA A 226 -13.71 -2.66 8.31
C ALA A 226 -13.75 -4.11 7.80
N ASP A 227 -14.85 -4.82 8.01
CA ASP A 227 -15.06 -6.23 7.62
C ASP A 227 -15.47 -6.42 6.15
N VAL A 228 -15.74 -5.34 5.41
CA VAL A 228 -16.14 -5.40 4.00
C VAL A 228 -14.98 -5.89 3.12
N ASP A 229 -15.26 -6.75 2.14
CA ASP A 229 -14.25 -7.21 1.18
C ASP A 229 -13.66 -6.04 0.36
N LEU A 230 -12.36 -6.13 0.00
CA LEU A 230 -11.64 -5.11 -0.76
C LEU A 230 -12.42 -4.60 -1.98
N GLY A 231 -13.04 -5.52 -2.74
CA GLY A 231 -13.74 -5.15 -3.97
C GLY A 231 -15.02 -4.36 -3.79
N GLN A 232 -15.59 -4.38 -2.58
CA GLN A 232 -16.76 -3.58 -2.24
C GLN A 232 -16.36 -2.28 -1.55
N LYS A 233 -15.27 -2.26 -0.75
CA LYS A 233 -14.85 -1.08 0.01
C LYS A 233 -14.77 0.19 -0.84
N ILE A 234 -14.15 0.10 -2.02
CA ILE A 234 -13.95 1.25 -2.93
C ILE A 234 -15.28 1.87 -3.36
N GLN A 235 -16.32 1.06 -3.55
CA GLN A 235 -17.64 1.50 -4.00
C GLN A 235 -18.39 2.29 -2.92
N TYR A 236 -17.96 2.19 -1.66
CA TYR A 236 -18.61 2.83 -0.52
C TYR A 236 -17.89 4.08 -0.03
N ILE A 237 -16.76 4.45 -0.65
CA ILE A 237 -16.04 5.68 -0.36
C ILE A 237 -16.43 6.71 -1.42
N ASP A 238 -17.33 7.62 -1.06
CA ASP A 238 -17.87 8.63 -1.97
C ASP A 238 -16.90 9.81 -2.16
N ASP A 239 -16.76 10.29 -3.41
CA ASP A 239 -16.00 11.49 -3.78
C ASP A 239 -14.70 11.67 -2.97
N CYS A 240 -13.88 10.61 -3.00
CA CYS A 240 -12.72 10.46 -2.13
C CYS A 240 -11.69 11.57 -2.38
N PHE A 241 -11.17 12.18 -1.31
CA PHE A 241 -10.09 13.17 -1.41
C PHE A 241 -8.77 12.62 -1.96
N TYR A 242 -8.68 11.30 -2.13
CA TYR A 242 -7.54 10.58 -2.67
C TYR A 242 -8.01 9.77 -3.88
N THR A 243 -7.33 9.97 -5.02
CA THR A 243 -7.62 9.23 -6.24
C THR A 243 -7.01 7.84 -6.15
N ILE A 244 -7.85 6.84 -5.92
CA ILE A 244 -7.44 5.43 -5.91
C ILE A 244 -7.17 4.99 -7.34
N ASN A 245 -5.98 4.44 -7.60
CA ASN A 245 -5.71 3.81 -8.90
C ASN A 245 -6.44 2.46 -9.01
N ILE A 246 -7.66 2.47 -9.54
CA ILE A 246 -8.49 1.27 -9.70
C ILE A 246 -7.79 0.23 -10.60
N THR A 247 -6.94 0.65 -11.55
CA THR A 247 -6.21 -0.29 -12.42
C THR A 247 -5.15 -1.11 -11.67
N ALA A 248 -4.66 -0.61 -10.54
CA ALA A 248 -3.75 -1.32 -9.64
C ALA A 248 -4.46 -2.43 -8.84
N ILE A 249 -5.78 -2.36 -8.73
CA ILE A 249 -6.58 -3.23 -7.86
C ILE A 249 -7.38 -4.18 -8.72
N ASP A 250 -7.06 -5.46 -8.59
CA ASP A 250 -7.77 -6.51 -9.33
C ASP A 250 -8.40 -7.48 -8.34
N ASN A 251 -9.66 -7.23 -8.02
CA ASN A 251 -10.40 -8.04 -7.06
C ASN A 251 -10.63 -9.47 -7.57
N ARG A 252 -10.72 -9.64 -8.89
CA ARG A 252 -10.90 -10.96 -9.52
C ARG A 252 -9.60 -11.74 -9.38
N LEU A 253 -8.48 -11.12 -9.74
CA LEU A 253 -7.14 -11.68 -9.57
C LEU A 253 -6.87 -12.03 -8.10
N ARG A 254 -7.13 -11.11 -7.15
CA ARG A 254 -7.01 -11.37 -5.72
C ARG A 254 -7.84 -12.58 -5.32
N ASN A 255 -9.10 -12.68 -5.72
CA ASN A 255 -9.98 -13.77 -5.30
C ASN A 255 -9.58 -15.14 -5.90
N GLY A 256 -9.17 -15.16 -7.17
CA GLY A 256 -8.71 -16.39 -7.83
C GLY A 256 -7.37 -16.88 -7.25
N ILE A 257 -6.45 -15.96 -7.01
CA ILE A 257 -5.11 -16.30 -6.56
C ILE A 257 -5.03 -16.54 -5.03
N ALA A 258 -5.81 -15.81 -4.21
CA ALA A 258 -5.80 -15.93 -2.76
C ALA A 258 -6.17 -17.34 -2.26
N HIS A 259 -7.06 -18.04 -2.95
CA HIS A 259 -7.61 -19.33 -2.53
C HIS A 259 -7.05 -20.54 -3.28
N TYR A 260 -5.82 -20.45 -3.82
CA TYR A 260 -5.18 -21.53 -4.60
C TYR A 260 -6.03 -22.02 -5.79
N LYS A 261 -6.88 -21.14 -6.34
CA LYS A 261 -7.70 -21.42 -7.51
C LYS A 261 -6.98 -20.91 -8.76
N TYR A 262 -5.74 -21.36 -8.95
CA TYR A 262 -4.95 -21.01 -10.12
C TYR A 262 -4.07 -22.17 -10.57
N GLU A 263 -3.70 -22.13 -11.83
CA GLU A 263 -2.72 -23.00 -12.47
C GLU A 263 -1.64 -22.10 -13.10
N TYR A 264 -0.37 -22.42 -12.85
CA TYR A 264 0.75 -21.68 -13.44
C TYR A 264 1.49 -22.55 -14.44
N LYS A 265 1.43 -22.16 -15.72
CA LYS A 265 2.15 -22.86 -16.80
C LYS A 265 3.52 -22.22 -17.00
N GLU A 266 4.53 -22.81 -16.38
CA GLU A 266 5.91 -22.31 -16.38
C GLU A 266 6.48 -22.03 -17.78
N SER A 267 6.20 -22.90 -18.75
CA SER A 267 6.74 -22.79 -20.12
C SER A 267 6.25 -21.54 -20.86
N THR A 268 5.02 -21.10 -20.57
CA THR A 268 4.39 -19.93 -21.20
C THR A 268 4.31 -18.74 -20.26
N GLN A 269 4.64 -18.93 -18.97
CA GLN A 269 4.47 -17.95 -17.90
C GLN A 269 3.06 -17.38 -17.80
N VAL A 270 2.05 -18.22 -18.06
CA VAL A 270 0.63 -17.87 -17.96
C VAL A 270 0.08 -18.40 -16.65
N ILE A 271 -0.64 -17.54 -15.94
CA ILE A 271 -1.38 -17.85 -14.72
C ILE A 271 -2.85 -17.87 -15.10
N THR A 272 -3.46 -19.05 -15.05
CA THR A 272 -4.90 -19.23 -15.25
C THR A 272 -5.56 -19.27 -13.88
N TYR A 273 -6.52 -18.40 -13.60
CA TYR A 273 -7.19 -18.32 -12.30
C TYR A 273 -8.71 -18.30 -12.42
N TYR A 274 -9.39 -18.74 -11.35
CA TYR A 274 -10.85 -18.93 -11.33
C TYR A 274 -11.48 -18.01 -10.28
N PRO A 275 -11.85 -16.77 -10.65
CA PRO A 275 -12.32 -15.76 -9.70
C PRO A 275 -13.77 -15.97 -9.25
N ALA A 276 -14.57 -16.74 -10.01
CA ALA A 276 -15.97 -17.00 -9.71
C ALA A 276 -16.16 -18.09 -8.64
N LYS A 277 -17.22 -17.96 -7.83
CA LYS A 277 -17.68 -19.02 -6.91
C LYS A 277 -18.60 -19.97 -7.68
N GLU A 278 -18.05 -21.02 -8.28
CA GLU A 278 -18.79 -21.99 -9.13
C GLU A 278 -19.04 -23.35 -8.44
N GLY A 279 -19.01 -23.39 -7.10
CA GLY A 279 -19.26 -24.62 -6.36
C GLY A 279 -18.19 -25.69 -6.65
N MET A 280 -18.62 -26.85 -7.15
CA MET A 280 -17.73 -27.96 -7.56
C MET A 280 -17.12 -27.76 -8.95
N GLU A 281 -17.64 -26.84 -9.76
CA GLU A 281 -17.15 -26.58 -11.12
C GLU A 281 -16.09 -25.46 -11.14
N ARG A 282 -15.24 -25.46 -12.17
CA ARG A 282 -14.25 -24.42 -12.47
C ARG A 282 -14.25 -24.14 -13.98
N THR A 283 -15.31 -23.51 -14.48
CA THR A 283 -15.51 -23.32 -15.92
C THR A 283 -15.13 -21.92 -16.38
N LYS A 284 -15.23 -20.90 -15.52
CA LYS A 284 -14.83 -19.52 -15.84
C LYS A 284 -13.42 -19.22 -15.35
N SER A 285 -12.46 -19.38 -16.24
CA SER A 285 -11.07 -18.96 -16.02
C SER A 285 -10.76 -17.61 -16.65
N GLU A 286 -9.77 -16.94 -16.09
CA GLU A 286 -9.09 -15.79 -16.67
C GLU A 286 -7.59 -16.07 -16.72
N ASP A 287 -6.94 -15.56 -17.76
CA ASP A 287 -5.50 -15.70 -17.94
C ASP A 287 -4.81 -14.35 -17.72
N ILE A 288 -3.64 -14.40 -17.08
CA ILE A 288 -2.73 -13.26 -16.97
C ILE A 288 -1.30 -13.76 -17.11
N THR A 289 -0.45 -13.02 -17.81
CA THR A 289 0.98 -13.34 -17.86
C THR A 289 1.65 -13.02 -16.52
N PHE A 290 2.73 -13.72 -16.19
CA PHE A 290 3.47 -13.43 -14.96
C PHE A 290 4.02 -11.99 -14.93
N MET A 291 4.36 -11.44 -16.10
CA MET A 291 4.81 -10.05 -16.22
C MET A 291 3.70 -9.05 -15.88
N GLU A 292 2.47 -9.26 -16.39
CA GLU A 292 1.31 -8.43 -16.02
C GLU A 292 0.97 -8.56 -14.53
N PHE A 293 1.10 -9.76 -13.97
CA PHE A 293 0.93 -9.99 -12.53
C PHE A 293 1.95 -9.20 -11.68
N LEU A 294 3.23 -9.23 -12.06
CA LEU A 294 4.28 -8.45 -11.42
C LEU A 294 4.05 -6.94 -11.58
N ARG A 295 3.54 -6.50 -12.73
CA ARG A 295 3.15 -5.10 -12.95
C ARG A 295 2.03 -4.70 -12.00
N LYS A 296 0.96 -5.50 -11.88
CA LYS A 296 -0.12 -5.26 -10.92
C LYS A 296 0.39 -5.26 -9.47
N THR A 297 1.33 -6.14 -9.14
CA THR A 297 1.98 -6.20 -7.81
C THR A 297 2.73 -4.90 -7.50
N LEU A 298 3.53 -4.40 -8.45
CA LEU A 298 4.23 -3.12 -8.31
C LEU A 298 3.25 -1.94 -8.14
N LEU A 299 2.20 -1.88 -8.96
CA LEU A 299 1.20 -0.82 -8.88
C LEU A 299 0.44 -0.86 -7.54
N LEU A 300 0.07 -2.04 -7.06
CA LEU A 300 -0.58 -2.20 -5.77
C LEU A 300 0.35 -1.80 -4.60
N PHE A 301 1.64 -2.14 -4.67
CA PHE A 301 2.61 -1.65 -3.69
C PHE A 301 2.67 -0.12 -3.67
N ARG A 302 2.62 0.54 -4.83
CA ARG A 302 2.60 2.01 -4.90
C ARG A 302 1.36 2.60 -4.24
N GLU A 303 0.18 2.01 -4.44
CA GLU A 303 -1.03 2.45 -3.73
C GLU A 303 -0.90 2.27 -2.21
N VAL A 304 -0.34 1.13 -1.77
CA VAL A 304 -0.07 0.89 -0.34
C VAL A 304 0.93 1.89 0.22
N HIS A 305 1.98 2.21 -0.53
CA HIS A 305 2.99 3.20 -0.17
C HIS A 305 2.40 4.61 -0.09
N SER A 306 1.61 5.01 -1.08
CA SER A 306 0.87 6.27 -1.11
C SER A 306 0.00 6.43 0.14
N LEU A 307 -0.80 5.42 0.48
CA LEU A 307 -1.62 5.46 1.70
C LEU A 307 -0.81 5.29 2.99
N ASN A 308 0.44 4.82 2.94
CA ASN A 308 1.32 4.85 4.11
C ASN A 308 1.69 6.29 4.52
N HIS A 309 1.68 7.25 3.59
CA HIS A 309 1.80 8.67 3.95
C HIS A 309 0.59 9.17 4.77
N LEU A 310 -0.59 8.58 4.60
CA LEU A 310 -1.76 8.88 5.42
C LEU A 310 -1.58 8.36 6.85
N ILE A 311 -1.06 7.13 7.00
CA ILE A 311 -0.67 6.56 8.30
C ILE A 311 0.39 7.47 8.95
N LYS A 312 1.41 7.90 8.20
CA LYS A 312 2.44 8.84 8.66
C LYS A 312 1.81 10.11 9.23
N ALA A 313 0.94 10.77 8.46
CA ALA A 313 0.28 12.01 8.87
C ALA A 313 -0.57 11.79 10.14
N THR A 314 -1.26 10.65 10.24
CA THR A 314 -2.01 10.24 11.44
C THR A 314 -1.11 10.16 12.67
N LEU A 315 0.04 9.46 12.55
CA LEU A 315 1.01 9.31 13.64
C LEU A 315 1.60 10.66 14.08
N TYR A 316 1.95 11.53 13.13
CA TYR A 316 2.46 12.87 13.44
C TYR A 316 1.39 13.74 14.11
N TYR A 317 0.14 13.67 13.67
CA TYR A 317 -0.97 14.36 14.34
C TYR A 317 -1.09 13.91 15.79
N ILE A 318 -1.02 12.60 16.05
CA ILE A 318 -1.08 12.05 17.41
C ILE A 318 0.09 12.53 18.28
N VAL A 319 1.32 12.40 17.76
CA VAL A 319 2.54 12.71 18.52
C VAL A 319 2.73 14.22 18.72
N LEU A 320 2.53 15.03 17.68
CA LEU A 320 2.84 16.45 17.71
C LEU A 320 1.68 17.31 18.20
N ILE A 321 0.45 16.97 17.84
CA ILE A 321 -0.74 17.79 18.17
C ILE A 321 -1.44 17.25 19.41
N LEU A 322 -1.73 15.95 19.47
CA LEU A 322 -2.43 15.36 20.63
C LEU A 322 -1.50 15.05 21.81
N LYS A 323 -0.17 14.98 21.57
CA LYS A 323 0.84 14.59 22.58
C LYS A 323 0.53 13.23 23.23
N LYS A 324 0.08 12.26 22.42
CA LYS A 324 -0.28 10.91 22.86
C LYS A 324 0.64 9.84 22.28
N ASP A 325 0.50 8.65 22.86
CA ASP A 325 1.20 7.43 22.46
C ASP A 325 0.34 6.60 21.49
N VAL A 326 1.00 5.80 20.66
CA VAL A 326 0.39 4.94 19.63
C VAL A 326 0.69 3.47 19.90
#